data_AF-A0AA35TZW0-F1
#
_entry.id   AF-A0AA35TZW0-F1
#
_cell.length_a   1.000
_cell.length_b   1.000
_cell.length_c   1.000
_cell.angle_alpha   90.00
_cell.angle_beta   90.00
_cell.angle_gamma   90.00
#
_symmetry.space_group_name_H-M   'P 1'
#
loop_
_entity.id
_entity.type
_entity.pdbx_description
1 polymer ?
#
loop_
_entity_poly.entity_id
_entity_poly.type
_entity_poly.pdbx_seq_one_letter_code
_entity_poly.pdbx_strand_id
1 'polypeptide(L)'
;MAWCKWAERGKVYIDMSTIDPDTTRRVGAAVRATGAEMLDVPVGMGPAQAATGQLTLMIGGNASVVEDCKDVLDTLGGEQFYCGRVLAQRYHQDCQ
;
A
#
# COMPACT_ATOMS: atom_id res chain seq x y z
N MET A 1 -22.40 9.40 -1.57
CA MET A 1 -21.52 8.24 -1.85
C MET A 1 -20.85 7.87 -0.54
N ALA A 2 -21.36 6.85 0.16
CA ALA A 2 -20.72 6.38 1.39
C ALA A 2 -19.47 5.60 0.97
N TRP A 3 -18.29 6.20 1.18
CA TRP A 3 -17.03 5.47 1.12
C TRP A 3 -17.07 4.30 2.11
N CYS A 4 -16.31 3.25 1.80
CA CYS A 4 -16.38 1.96 2.50
C CYS A 4 -16.45 2.16 4.01
N LYS A 5 -17.51 1.65 4.67
CA LYS A 5 -17.81 1.85 6.11
C LYS A 5 -16.68 1.45 7.06
N TRP A 6 -15.64 0.80 6.54
CA TRP A 6 -14.48 0.30 7.26
C TRP A 6 -13.25 1.21 7.16
N ALA A 7 -13.25 2.17 6.23
CA ALA A 7 -12.22 3.19 6.12
C ALA A 7 -12.63 4.36 7.01
N GLU A 8 -12.23 4.36 8.27
CA GLU A 8 -12.50 5.41 9.25
C GLU A 8 -11.24 5.73 10.08
N ARG A 9 -11.32 6.73 10.97
CA ARG A 9 -10.21 7.14 11.82
C ARG A 9 -9.61 5.96 12.60
N GLY A 10 -8.29 5.86 12.59
CA GLY A 10 -7.56 4.77 13.26
C GLY A 10 -7.51 3.47 12.46
N LYS A 11 -7.97 3.48 11.20
CA LYS A 11 -7.80 2.38 10.25
C LYS A 11 -6.76 2.74 9.20
N VAL A 12 -6.12 1.72 8.67
CA VAL A 12 -5.15 1.82 7.56
C VAL A 12 -5.68 1.00 6.40
N TYR A 13 -5.76 1.61 5.23
CA TYR A 13 -6.05 0.95 3.97
C TYR A 13 -4.73 0.66 3.24
N ILE A 14 -4.41 -0.63 3.05
CA ILE A 14 -3.23 -1.07 2.31
C ILE A 14 -3.71 -1.51 0.93
N ASP A 15 -3.37 -0.76 -0.11
CA ASP A 15 -3.68 -1.12 -1.49
C ASP A 15 -2.49 -1.82 -2.13
N MET A 16 -2.66 -3.10 -2.45
CA MET A 16 -1.64 -3.94 -3.09
C MET A 16 -1.87 -4.14 -4.59
N SER A 17 -2.86 -3.43 -5.15
CA SER A 17 -3.20 -3.55 -6.56
C SER A 17 -2.07 -2.98 -7.43
N THR A 18 -1.98 -3.46 -8.67
CA THR A 18 -1.18 -2.82 -9.72
C THR A 18 -2.11 -1.97 -10.57
N ILE A 19 -2.15 -0.66 -10.31
CA ILE A 19 -3.05 0.30 -10.99
C ILE A 19 -2.29 1.55 -11.41
N ASP A 20 -2.93 2.41 -12.21
CA ASP A 20 -2.28 3.66 -12.62
C ASP A 20 -2.14 4.65 -11.45
N PRO A 21 -1.09 5.51 -11.44
CA PRO A 21 -0.83 6.41 -10.33
C PRO A 21 -1.94 7.43 -10.06
N ASP A 22 -2.71 7.83 -11.08
CA ASP A 22 -3.79 8.80 -10.91
C ASP A 22 -5.00 8.18 -10.20
N THR A 23 -5.31 6.92 -10.49
CA THR A 23 -6.31 6.16 -9.74
C THR A 23 -5.91 6.03 -8.28
N THR A 24 -4.67 5.65 -7.97
CA THR A 24 -4.20 5.55 -6.57
C THR A 24 -4.28 6.89 -5.85
N ARG A 25 -3.93 8.01 -6.51
CA ARG A 25 -4.08 9.35 -5.92
C ARG A 25 -5.53 9.66 -5.57
N ARG A 26 -6.47 9.34 -6.46
CA ARG A 26 -7.92 9.54 -6.23
C ARG A 26 -8.42 8.68 -5.07
N VAL A 27 -8.01 7.41 -5.02
CA VAL A 27 -8.36 6.51 -3.92
C VAL A 27 -7.79 7.03 -2.60
N GLY A 28 -6.51 7.38 -2.57
CA GLY A 28 -5.87 7.89 -1.35
C GLY A 28 -6.42 9.21 -0.86
N ALA A 29 -6.83 10.11 -1.75
CA ALA A 29 -7.52 11.34 -1.35
C ALA A 29 -8.83 11.05 -0.61
N ALA A 30 -9.58 10.06 -1.09
CA ALA A 30 -10.89 9.79 -0.57
C ALA A 30 -10.89 8.81 0.62
N VAL A 31 -9.88 7.94 0.77
CA VAL A 31 -9.58 7.27 2.05
C VAL A 31 -9.23 8.30 3.12
N ARG A 32 -8.34 9.25 2.82
CA ARG A 32 -7.96 10.29 3.80
C ARG A 32 -9.14 11.18 4.20
N ALA A 33 -10.10 11.40 3.30
CA ALA A 33 -11.32 12.16 3.59
C ALA A 33 -12.20 11.52 4.68
N THR A 34 -12.05 10.22 4.94
CA THR A 34 -12.76 9.53 6.04
C THR A 34 -11.99 9.59 7.37
N GLY A 35 -10.76 10.11 7.36
CA GLY A 35 -9.83 10.11 8.48
C GLY A 35 -9.00 8.83 8.63
N ALA A 36 -9.16 7.86 7.72
CA ALA A 36 -8.27 6.71 7.61
C ALA A 36 -6.94 7.08 6.95
N GLU A 37 -5.91 6.27 7.20
CA GLU A 37 -4.63 6.36 6.51
C GLU A 37 -4.59 5.39 5.33
N MET A 38 -3.72 5.66 4.36
CA MET A 38 -3.49 4.77 3.21
C MET A 38 -2.00 4.51 3.00
N LEU A 39 -1.66 3.24 2.83
CA LEU A 39 -0.41 2.78 2.26
C LEU A 39 -0.69 2.24 0.85
N ASP A 40 0.12 2.66 -0.11
CA ASP A 40 0.13 2.13 -1.46
C ASP A 40 1.32 1.19 -1.60
N VAL A 41 1.04 -0.10 -1.74
CA VAL A 41 2.02 -1.19 -1.64
C VAL A 41 1.91 -2.13 -2.84
N PRO A 42 2.11 -1.66 -4.09
CA PRO A 42 2.19 -2.54 -5.24
C PRO A 42 3.26 -3.61 -5.01
N VAL A 43 2.95 -4.83 -5.46
CA VAL A 43 3.78 -6.00 -5.22
C VAL A 43 4.40 -6.55 -6.49
N GLY A 44 5.63 -7.02 -6.37
CA GLY A 44 6.26 -7.90 -7.35
C GLY A 44 6.10 -9.38 -6.96
N MET A 45 6.53 -10.26 -7.87
CA MET A 45 6.45 -11.73 -7.75
C MET A 45 5.05 -12.33 -8.01
N GLY A 46 5.01 -13.66 -8.09
CA GLY A 46 3.81 -14.42 -8.45
C GLY A 46 3.14 -15.09 -7.25
N PRO A 47 2.05 -15.86 -7.51
CA PRO A 47 1.29 -16.55 -6.47
C PRO A 47 2.12 -17.50 -5.59
N ALA A 48 3.19 -18.08 -6.13
CA ALA A 48 4.07 -18.98 -5.38
C ALA A 48 4.80 -18.24 -4.25
N GLN A 49 5.30 -17.03 -4.50
CA GLN A 49 5.94 -16.18 -3.50
C GLN A 49 4.91 -15.58 -2.54
N ALA A 50 3.71 -15.24 -3.02
CA ALA A 50 2.62 -14.81 -2.16
C ALA A 50 2.28 -15.88 -1.10
N ALA A 51 2.25 -17.16 -1.51
CA ALA A 51 1.93 -18.27 -0.61
C ALA A 51 2.99 -18.49 0.50
N THR A 52 4.22 -18.01 0.30
CA THR A 52 5.34 -18.19 1.23
C THR A 52 5.79 -16.90 1.92
N GLY A 53 5.07 -15.79 1.71
CA GLY A 53 5.43 -14.49 2.30
C GLY A 53 6.71 -13.89 1.71
N GLN A 54 6.99 -14.17 0.44
CA GLN A 54 8.21 -13.76 -0.27
C GLN A 54 7.92 -12.73 -1.37
N LEU A 55 6.86 -11.93 -1.22
CA LEU A 55 6.58 -10.85 -2.17
C LEU A 55 7.64 -9.76 -2.08
N THR A 56 7.85 -9.05 -3.18
CA THR A 56 8.59 -7.78 -3.17
C THR A 56 7.58 -6.66 -2.93
N LEU A 57 7.72 -5.91 -1.84
CA LEU A 57 6.80 -4.82 -1.48
C LEU A 57 7.44 -3.46 -1.76
N MET A 58 6.73 -2.59 -2.47
CA MET A 58 7.14 -1.20 -2.72
C MET A 58 6.20 -0.27 -1.96
N ILE A 59 6.63 0.22 -0.81
CA ILE A 59 5.75 0.82 0.20
C ILE A 59 5.78 2.33 0.08
N GLY A 60 4.67 2.93 -0.33
CA GLY A 60 4.44 4.36 -0.37
C GLY A 60 3.45 4.80 0.71
N GLY A 61 3.78 5.84 1.47
CA GLY A 61 2.90 6.37 2.52
C GLY A 61 3.63 6.99 3.71
N ASN A 62 2.88 7.29 4.77
CA ASN A 62 3.45 7.86 5.99
C ASN A 62 4.30 6.80 6.73
N ALA A 63 5.57 7.12 7.02
CA ALA A 63 6.49 6.21 7.69
C ALA A 63 5.98 5.70 9.05
N SER A 64 5.27 6.53 9.82
CA SER A 64 4.70 6.07 11.10
C SER A 64 3.64 4.98 10.89
N VAL A 65 2.83 5.13 9.83
CA VAL A 65 1.79 4.16 9.48
C VAL A 65 2.40 2.86 8.93
N VAL A 66 3.51 2.97 8.21
CA VAL A 66 4.30 1.80 7.76
C VAL A 66 4.79 1.02 8.98
N GLU A 67 5.35 1.70 9.98
CA GLU A 67 5.79 1.07 11.22
C GLU A 67 4.62 0.42 11.98
N ASP A 68 3.48 1.11 12.10
CA ASP A 68 2.26 0.56 12.71
C ASP A 68 1.75 -0.71 11.99
N CYS A 69 2.08 -0.87 10.71
CA CYS A 69 1.68 -2.01 9.88
C CYS A 69 2.80 -3.04 9.67
N LYS A 70 3.94 -2.90 10.37
CA LYS A 70 5.15 -3.67 10.10
C LYS A 70 4.94 -5.18 10.16
N ASP A 71 4.22 -5.68 11.16
CA ASP A 71 3.97 -7.12 11.31
C ASP A 71 3.24 -7.72 10.10
N VAL A 72 2.30 -6.97 9.52
CA VAL A 72 1.55 -7.38 8.32
C VAL A 72 2.45 -7.38 7.10
N LEU A 73 3.26 -6.32 6.94
CA LEU A 73 4.18 -6.18 5.81
C LEU A 73 5.28 -7.25 5.84
N ASP A 74 5.83 -7.55 7.02
CA ASP A 74 6.84 -8.59 7.24
C ASP A 74 6.30 -10.01 7.01
N THR A 75 5.00 -10.23 7.24
CA THR A 75 4.36 -11.51 6.94
C THR A 75 4.23 -11.76 5.43
N LEU A 76 4.08 -10.69 4.64
CA LEU A 76 3.82 -10.78 3.20
C LEU A 76 5.09 -10.67 2.35
N GLY A 77 6.07 -9.90 2.83
CA GLY A 77 7.20 -9.46 2.04
C GLY A 77 8.54 -10.10 2.42
N GLY A 78 9.20 -10.71 1.44
CA GLY A 78 10.59 -11.15 1.58
C GLY A 78 11.59 -10.01 1.36
N GLU A 79 11.23 -9.05 0.49
CA GLU A 79 11.97 -7.81 0.25
C GLU A 79 11.03 -6.61 0.32
N GLN A 80 11.45 -5.53 0.97
CA GLN A 80 10.61 -4.35 1.20
C GLN A 80 11.39 -3.07 0.89
N PHE A 81 10.79 -2.19 0.08
CA PHE A 81 11.37 -0.91 -0.34
C PHE A 81 10.45 0.23 0.07
N TYR A 82 10.91 1.11 0.97
CA TYR A 82 10.15 2.31 1.31
C TYR A 82 10.36 3.40 0.25
N CYS A 83 9.30 3.76 -0.47
CA CYS A 83 9.28 4.75 -1.54
C CYS A 83 9.00 6.18 -1.05
N GLY A 84 8.92 6.39 0.27
CA GLY A 84 8.66 7.71 0.85
C GLY A 84 7.17 8.02 1.03
N ARG A 85 6.85 9.30 1.28
CA ARG A 85 5.48 9.78 1.51
C ARG A 85 4.58 9.80 0.28
N VAL A 86 5.15 9.52 -0.88
CA VAL A 86 4.44 9.46 -2.17
C VAL A 86 3.84 8.08 -2.38
N LEU A 87 2.78 8.01 -3.18
CA LEU A 87 2.17 6.74 -3.56
C LEU A 87 3.13 5.99 -4.51
N ALA A 88 3.41 4.73 -4.20
CA ALA A 88 4.47 3.91 -4.79
C ALA A 88 4.17 3.37 -6.20
N GLN A 89 2.93 3.43 -6.71
CA GLN A 89 2.60 2.94 -8.07
C GLN A 89 3.53 3.48 -9.16
N ARG A 90 3.95 4.76 -9.06
CA ARG A 90 4.87 5.33 -10.05
C ARG A 90 6.24 4.65 -10.03
N TYR A 91 6.75 4.36 -8.84
CA TYR A 91 8.01 3.62 -8.69
C TYR A 91 7.88 2.19 -9.17
N HIS A 92 6.73 1.56 -8.93
CA HIS A 92 6.45 0.21 -9.42
C HIS A 92 6.50 0.13 -10.94
N GLN A 93 5.85 1.06 -11.64
CA GLN A 93 5.84 1.11 -13.11
C GLN A 93 7.22 1.39 -13.71
N ASP A 94 8.02 2.24 -13.06
CA ASP A 94 9.36 2.59 -13.54
C ASP A 94 10.39 1.48 -13.28
N CYS A 95 10.08 0.49 -12.42
CA CYS A 95 10.97 -0.62 -12.05
C CYS A 95 10.63 -1.98 -12.67
N GLN A 96 9.54 -2.08 -13.45
CA GLN A 96 9.23 -3.27 -14.26
C GLN A 96 10.15 -3.36 -15.49
#